data_AF-A0A0J7NDM8-F1
#
_entry.id   AF-A0A0J7NDM8-F1
#
_cell.length_a   1.000
_cell.length_b   1.000
_cell.length_c   1.000
_cell.angle_alpha   90.00
_cell.angle_beta   90.00
_cell.angle_gamma   90.00
#
_symmetry.space_group_name_H-M   'P 1'
#
loop_
_entity.id
_entity.type
_entity.pdbx_description
1 polymer ?
#
loop_
_entity_poly.entity_id
_entity_poly.type
_entity_poly.pdbx_seq_one_letter_code
_entity_poly.pdbx_strand_id
1 'polypeptide(L)'
;MMLKYAATGRNLTIIGASFMYTAGIIYHMILPFCSEHKVNNQTVRPLVYPIYSKFRQSQISPIYEIVYVAHCMCGYTIYSVTAGACGLAALFATHACGQIQMVISRLEDLLDGEKFKQGPNVHQRIAAIVKNHVQVVR
;
A
#
# COMPACT_ATOMS: atom_id res chain seq x y z
N MET A 1 7.99 18.96 -10.72
CA MET A 1 8.55 17.94 -9.81
C MET A 1 7.47 17.05 -9.16
N MET A 2 6.45 17.62 -8.51
CA MET A 2 5.43 16.83 -7.77
C MET A 2 4.71 15.75 -8.60
N LEU A 3 4.39 16.05 -9.87
CA LEU A 3 3.77 15.07 -10.79
C LEU A 3 4.63 13.82 -11.03
N LYS A 4 5.97 13.94 -11.00
CA LYS A 4 6.88 12.81 -11.20
C LYS A 4 6.85 11.86 -9.99
N TYR A 5 6.85 12.40 -8.77
CA TYR A 5 6.72 11.59 -7.54
C TYR A 5 5.35 10.94 -7.42
N ALA A 6 4.29 11.68 -7.75
CA ALA A 6 2.93 11.13 -7.79
C ALA A 6 2.82 9.96 -8.80
N ALA A 7 3.42 10.10 -9.98
CA ALA A 7 3.46 9.02 -10.97
C ALA A 7 4.25 7.80 -10.47
N THR A 8 5.40 8.00 -9.83
CA THR A 8 6.18 6.91 -9.23
C THR A 8 5.40 6.18 -8.14
N GLY A 9 4.75 6.90 -7.21
CA GLY A 9 3.92 6.30 -6.17
C GLY A 9 2.73 5.53 -6.72
N ARG A 10 2.07 6.07 -7.76
CA ARG A 10 0.98 5.39 -8.47
C ARG A 10 1.45 4.11 -9.14
N ASN A 11 2.58 4.12 -9.84
CA ASN A 11 3.13 2.93 -10.50
C ASN A 11 3.50 1.85 -9.48
N LEU A 12 4.12 2.23 -8.36
CA LEU A 12 4.46 1.30 -7.29
C LEU A 12 3.19 0.63 -6.71
N THR A 13 2.14 1.41 -6.51
CA THR A 13 0.85 0.92 -6.02
C THR A 13 0.19 -0.04 -7.01
N ILE A 14 0.22 0.28 -8.31
CA ILE A 14 -0.34 -0.59 -9.36
C ILE A 14 0.41 -1.92 -9.43
N ILE A 15 1.74 -1.90 -9.36
CA ILE A 15 2.57 -3.11 -9.39
C ILE A 15 2.33 -3.96 -8.12
N GLY A 16 2.27 -3.33 -6.95
CA GLY A 16 1.99 -4.02 -5.70
C GLY A 16 0.60 -4.68 -5.71
N ALA A 17 -0.42 -3.95 -6.14
CA ALA A 17 -1.77 -4.47 -6.27
C ALA A 17 -1.83 -5.63 -7.27
N SER A 18 -1.25 -5.49 -8.46
CA SER A 18 -1.29 -6.54 -9.48
C SER A 18 -0.61 -7.82 -9.01
N PHE A 19 0.54 -7.72 -8.33
CA PHE A 19 1.24 -8.86 -7.76
C PHE A 19 0.40 -9.55 -6.67
N MET A 20 -0.18 -8.79 -5.73
CA MET A 20 -1.01 -9.33 -4.65
C MET A 20 -2.26 -10.03 -5.18
N TYR A 21 -2.99 -9.42 -6.11
CA TYR A 21 -4.18 -10.03 -6.71
C TYR A 21 -3.84 -11.27 -7.53
N THR A 22 -2.74 -11.24 -8.29
CA THR A 22 -2.30 -12.41 -9.08
C THR A 22 -1.93 -13.57 -8.16
N ALA A 23 -1.15 -13.33 -7.10
CA ALA A 23 -0.81 -14.34 -6.11
C ALA A 23 -2.06 -14.90 -5.41
N GLY A 24 -3.01 -14.02 -5.07
CA GLY A 24 -4.30 -14.41 -4.49
C GLY A 24 -5.11 -15.33 -5.40
N ILE A 25 -5.22 -15.00 -6.69
CA ILE A 25 -5.93 -15.82 -7.67
C ILE A 25 -5.25 -17.18 -7.82
N ILE A 26 -3.92 -17.23 -7.92
CA ILE A 26 -3.19 -18.51 -8.03
C ILE A 26 -3.45 -19.38 -6.78
N TYR A 27 -3.41 -18.79 -5.59
CA TYR A 27 -3.63 -19.52 -4.33
C TYR A 27 -5.07 -20.03 -4.18
N HIS A 28 -6.07 -19.24 -4.59
CA HIS A 28 -7.48 -19.58 -4.44
C HIS A 28 -8.08 -20.36 -5.62
N MET A 29 -7.47 -20.35 -6.81
CA MET A 29 -7.94 -21.14 -7.96
C MET A 29 -7.04 -22.33 -8.24
N ILE A 30 -5.73 -22.15 -8.35
CA ILE A 30 -4.87 -23.22 -8.89
C ILE A 30 -4.59 -24.27 -7.82
N LEU A 31 -4.27 -23.85 -6.60
CA LEU A 31 -3.90 -24.77 -5.52
C LEU A 31 -4.99 -25.80 -5.18
N PRO A 32 -6.28 -25.41 -5.06
CA PRO A 32 -7.36 -26.34 -4.70
C PRO A 32 -7.72 -27.33 -5.82
N PHE A 33 -7.52 -26.96 -7.10
CA PHE A 33 -7.81 -27.85 -8.23
C PHE A 33 -6.63 -28.72 -8.65
N CYS A 34 -5.39 -28.29 -8.40
CA CYS A 34 -4.19 -29.06 -8.75
C CYS A 34 -3.71 -30.03 -7.66
N SER A 35 -4.17 -29.88 -6.41
CA SER A 35 -3.71 -30.72 -5.29
C SER A 35 -4.82 -31.64 -4.81
N GLU A 36 -4.74 -32.93 -5.18
CA GLU A 36 -5.58 -33.96 -4.57
C GLU A 36 -5.05 -34.28 -3.17
N HIS A 37 -5.85 -34.00 -2.13
CA HIS A 37 -5.53 -34.39 -0.76
C HIS A 37 -6.24 -35.70 -0.40
N LYS A 38 -5.49 -36.81 -0.35
CA LYS A 38 -6.00 -38.12 0.08
C LYS A 38 -5.52 -38.40 1.50
N VAL A 39 -6.45 -38.54 2.44
CA VAL A 39 -6.17 -38.94 3.82
C VAL A 39 -6.89 -40.26 4.07
N ASN A 40 -6.15 -41.32 4.45
CA ASN A 40 -6.71 -42.65 4.71
C ASN A 40 -7.65 -43.19 3.61
N ASN A 41 -7.23 -43.12 2.34
CA ASN A 41 -8.00 -43.54 1.16
C ASN A 41 -9.33 -42.79 0.92
N GLN A 42 -9.56 -41.67 1.61
CA GLN A 42 -10.67 -40.76 1.32
C GLN A 42 -10.15 -39.47 0.67
N THR A 43 -10.81 -39.05 -0.41
CA THR A 43 -10.54 -37.78 -1.07
C THR A 43 -11.11 -36.64 -0.22
N VAL A 44 -10.22 -35.83 0.36
CA VAL A 44 -10.57 -34.63 1.12
C VAL A 44 -10.57 -33.45 0.16
N ARG A 45 -11.64 -32.64 0.18
CA ARG A 45 -11.74 -31.42 -0.60
C ARG A 45 -10.83 -30.35 0.03
N PRO A 46 -9.83 -29.84 -0.69
CA PRO A 46 -8.85 -28.90 -0.15
C PRO A 46 -9.47 -27.53 0.07
N LEU A 47 -9.42 -27.05 1.31
CA LEU A 47 -9.77 -25.67 1.65
C LEU A 47 -8.55 -24.76 1.48
N VAL A 48 -8.80 -23.52 1.07
CA VAL A 48 -7.73 -22.52 0.85
C VAL A 48 -6.92 -22.23 2.12
N TYR A 49 -7.58 -22.25 3.29
CA TYR A 49 -6.94 -22.09 4.59
C TYR A 49 -7.36 -23.25 5.53
N PRO A 50 -6.46 -23.70 6.42
CA PRO A 50 -6.79 -24.75 7.38
C PRO A 50 -7.86 -24.26 8.35
N ILE A 51 -8.94 -25.03 8.49
CA ILE A 51 -10.00 -24.78 9.47
C ILE A 51 -9.69 -25.55 10.75
N TYR A 52 -10.18 -25.04 11.88
CA TYR A 52 -10.20 -25.76 13.16
C TYR A 52 -10.63 -27.23 13.02
N SER A 53 -9.79 -28.14 13.48
CA SER A 53 -9.90 -29.59 13.24
C SER A 53 -11.19 -30.24 13.77
N LYS A 54 -11.94 -29.59 14.67
CA LYS A 54 -13.24 -30.07 15.13
C LYS A 54 -14.39 -29.78 14.15
N PHE A 55 -14.21 -28.89 13.15
CA PHE A 55 -15.17 -28.62 12.09
C PHE A 55 -15.09 -29.66 10.96
N ARG A 56 -15.41 -30.91 11.29
CA ARG A 56 -15.39 -32.05 10.35
C ARG A 56 -16.50 -31.97 9.29
N GLN A 57 -17.57 -31.22 9.57
CA GLN A 57 -18.69 -30.98 8.65
C GLN A 57 -18.32 -30.09 7.44
N SER A 58 -17.16 -29.42 7.48
CA SER A 58 -16.69 -28.53 6.41
C SER A 58 -16.44 -29.24 5.07
N GLN A 59 -16.42 -30.57 5.04
CA GLN A 59 -16.24 -31.38 3.84
C GLN A 59 -17.57 -31.76 3.14
N ILE A 60 -18.71 -31.50 3.80
CA ILE A 60 -20.04 -31.87 3.31
C ILE A 60 -20.62 -30.69 2.51
N SER A 61 -21.15 -30.97 1.31
CA SER A 61 -21.89 -29.97 0.53
C SER A 61 -23.26 -29.72 1.18
N PRO A 62 -23.73 -28.46 1.31
CA PRO A 62 -23.17 -27.22 0.74
C PRO A 62 -22.22 -26.44 1.66
N ILE A 63 -21.95 -26.92 2.88
CA ILE A 63 -21.15 -26.22 3.89
C ILE A 63 -19.72 -25.94 3.37
N TYR A 64 -19.13 -26.90 2.67
CA TYR A 64 -17.82 -26.71 2.02
C TYR A 64 -17.79 -25.47 1.12
N GLU A 65 -18.79 -25.32 0.25
CA GLU A 65 -18.85 -24.22 -0.72
C GLU A 65 -19.00 -22.88 -0.02
N ILE A 66 -19.85 -22.82 1.01
CA ILE A 66 -20.05 -21.60 1.82
C ILE A 66 -18.74 -21.18 2.50
N VAL A 67 -18.04 -22.12 3.15
CA VAL A 67 -16.78 -21.82 3.84
C VAL A 67 -15.68 -21.45 2.85
N TYR A 68 -15.64 -22.11 1.70
CA TYR A 68 -14.71 -21.79 0.63
C TYR A 68 -14.91 -20.36 0.11
N VAL A 69 -16.15 -19.97 -0.18
CA VAL A 69 -16.48 -18.60 -0.59
C VAL A 69 -16.14 -17.61 0.52
N ALA A 70 -16.42 -17.93 1.78
CA ALA A 70 -16.04 -17.07 2.91
C ALA A 70 -14.52 -16.86 3.00
N HIS A 71 -13.72 -17.92 2.82
CA HIS A 71 -12.25 -17.80 2.75
C HIS A 71 -11.79 -16.92 1.58
N CYS A 72 -12.37 -17.07 0.39
CA CYS A 72 -12.09 -16.22 -0.76
C CYS A 72 -12.39 -14.74 -0.46
N MET A 73 -13.53 -14.46 0.18
CA MET A 73 -13.91 -13.11 0.56
C MET A 73 -12.94 -12.52 1.59
N CYS A 74 -12.58 -13.28 2.63
CA CYS A 74 -11.58 -12.88 3.61
C CYS A 74 -10.22 -12.59 2.97
N GLY A 75 -9.74 -13.50 2.10
CA GLY A 75 -8.49 -13.32 1.36
C GLY A 75 -8.52 -12.05 0.51
N TYR A 76 -9.59 -11.83 -0.25
CA TYR A 76 -9.79 -10.63 -1.05
C TYR A 76 -9.77 -9.34 -0.21
N THR A 77 -10.44 -9.35 0.95
CA THR A 77 -10.44 -8.21 1.87
C THR A 77 -9.03 -7.93 2.40
N ILE A 78 -8.29 -8.95 2.83
CA ILE A 78 -6.92 -8.78 3.34
C ILE A 78 -6.00 -8.23 2.26
N TYR A 79 -6.09 -8.74 1.02
CA TYR A 79 -5.30 -8.23 -0.10
C TYR A 79 -5.64 -6.78 -0.43
N SER A 80 -6.94 -6.43 -0.43
CA SER A 80 -7.41 -5.06 -0.66
C SER A 80 -6.89 -4.09 0.41
N VAL A 81 -7.00 -4.47 1.69
CA VAL A 81 -6.52 -3.67 2.82
C VAL A 81 -5.01 -3.49 2.76
N THR A 82 -4.26 -4.55 2.49
CA THR A 82 -2.80 -4.50 2.41
C THR A 82 -2.33 -3.65 1.23
N ALA A 83 -2.91 -3.84 0.04
CA ALA A 83 -2.60 -3.04 -1.13
C ALA A 83 -2.96 -1.56 -0.90
N GLY A 84 -4.08 -1.28 -0.25
CA GLY A 84 -4.50 0.06 0.17
C GLY A 84 -3.51 0.69 1.15
N ALA A 85 -3.08 -0.05 2.18
CA ALA A 85 -2.10 0.42 3.16
C ALA A 85 -0.74 0.73 2.51
N CYS A 86 -0.25 -0.16 1.65
CA CYS A 86 0.98 0.05 0.89
C CYS A 86 0.88 1.27 -0.05
N GLY A 87 -0.25 1.43 -0.75
CA GLY A 87 -0.50 2.58 -1.60
C GLY A 87 -0.55 3.90 -0.82
N LEU A 88 -1.18 3.90 0.35
CA LEU A 88 -1.24 5.07 1.22
C LEU A 88 0.14 5.45 1.77
N ALA A 89 0.94 4.45 2.17
CA ALA A 89 2.32 4.66 2.59
C ALA A 89 3.18 5.27 1.46
N ALA A 90 3.06 4.76 0.24
CA ALA A 90 3.75 5.31 -0.93
C ALA A 90 3.30 6.75 -1.24
N LEU A 91 2.00 7.04 -1.09
CA LEU A 91 1.47 8.38 -1.27
C LEU A 91 2.01 9.36 -0.23
N PHE A 92 2.05 8.97 1.05
CA PHE A 92 2.65 9.82 2.10
C PHE A 92 4.13 10.05 1.88
N ALA A 93 4.89 9.02 1.52
CA ALA A 93 6.31 9.14 1.23
C ALA A 93 6.56 10.09 0.04
N THR A 94 5.83 9.92 -1.06
CA THR A 94 5.98 10.77 -2.25
C THR A 94 5.52 12.21 -2.00
N HIS A 95 4.46 12.41 -1.21
CA HIS A 95 4.02 13.73 -0.78
C HIS A 95 5.07 14.44 0.09
N ALA A 96 5.61 13.76 1.10
CA ALA A 96 6.66 14.30 1.96
C ALA A 96 7.92 14.68 1.16
N CYS A 97 8.38 13.78 0.28
CA CYS A 97 9.50 14.07 -0.62
C CYS A 97 9.22 15.29 -1.53
N GLY A 98 8.00 15.41 -2.05
CA GLY A 98 7.58 16.56 -2.86
C GLY A 98 7.59 17.88 -2.08
N GLN A 99 7.10 17.87 -0.84
CA GLN A 99 7.13 19.04 0.05
C GLN A 99 8.56 19.46 0.38
N ILE A 100 9.44 18.52 0.71
CA ILE A 100 10.87 18.79 0.98
C ILE A 100 11.54 19.43 -0.23
N GLN A 101 11.31 18.91 -1.44
CA GLN A 101 11.89 19.51 -2.65
C GLN A 101 11.36 20.91 -2.94
N MET A 102 10.08 21.18 -2.65
CA MET A 102 9.54 22.52 -2.76
C MET A 102 10.23 23.49 -1.79
N VAL A 103 10.47 23.07 -0.54
CA VAL A 103 11.18 23.88 0.45
C VAL A 103 12.62 24.14 0.02
N ILE A 104 13.34 23.13 -0.47
CA ILE A 104 14.71 23.28 -0.99
C ILE A 104 14.74 24.28 -2.15
N SER A 105 13.85 24.13 -3.13
CA SER A 105 13.79 25.04 -4.28
C SER A 105 13.48 26.49 -3.87
N ARG A 106 12.61 26.70 -2.88
CA ARG A 106 12.37 28.03 -2.32
C ARG A 106 13.61 28.58 -1.61
N LEU A 107 14.35 27.75 -0.88
CA LEU A 107 15.57 28.18 -0.21
C LEU A 107 16.66 28.56 -1.22
N GLU A 108 16.83 27.78 -2.28
CA GLU A 108 17.75 28.08 -3.38
C GLU A 108 17.38 29.39 -4.10
N ASP A 109 16.11 29.59 -4.44
CA ASP A 109 15.63 30.84 -5.06
C ASP A 109 15.83 32.06 -4.14
N LEU A 110 15.70 31.87 -2.82
CA LEU A 110 16.01 32.92 -1.86
C LEU A 110 17.51 33.27 -1.80
N LEU A 111 18.40 32.31 -2.06
CA LEU A 111 19.86 32.49 -2.12
C LEU A 111 20.31 33.09 -3.46
N ASP A 112 19.75 32.62 -4.57
CA ASP A 112 20.05 33.15 -5.92
C ASP A 112 19.40 34.52 -6.19
N GLY A 113 18.34 34.85 -5.45
CA GLY A 113 17.69 36.17 -5.43
C GLY A 113 18.58 37.33 -4.95
N GLU A 114 19.81 37.07 -4.49
CA GLU A 114 20.83 38.11 -4.25
C GLU A 114 21.26 38.87 -5.52
N LYS A 115 20.81 38.46 -6.72
CA LYS A 115 21.00 39.27 -7.94
C LYS A 115 20.03 40.46 -8.06
N PHE A 116 19.00 40.57 -7.23
CA PHE A 116 18.15 41.76 -7.15
C PHE A 116 18.52 42.62 -5.94
N LYS A 117 19.39 43.59 -6.19
CA LYS A 117 19.73 44.69 -5.30
C LYS A 117 18.44 45.35 -4.73
N GLN A 118 18.43 45.58 -3.41
CA GLN A 118 17.56 46.47 -2.61
C GLN A 118 16.33 45.84 -1.88
N GLY A 119 16.49 45.39 -0.62
CA GLY A 119 15.38 45.04 0.32
C GLY A 119 15.84 44.24 1.55
N PRO A 120 15.17 44.32 2.73
CA PRO A 120 15.83 44.31 4.06
C PRO A 120 16.42 42.96 4.51
N ASN A 121 17.57 43.10 5.18
CA ASN A 121 18.40 42.16 5.93
C ASN A 121 18.00 40.66 5.92
N VAL A 122 18.91 39.81 5.44
CA VAL A 122 18.82 38.34 5.35
C VAL A 122 18.28 37.68 6.63
N HIS A 123 18.60 38.24 7.81
CA HIS A 123 18.07 37.81 9.11
C HIS A 123 16.54 37.82 9.22
N GLN A 124 15.86 38.78 8.61
CA GLN A 124 14.39 38.90 8.65
C GLN A 124 13.71 37.82 7.80
N ARG A 125 14.34 37.40 6.71
CA ARG A 125 13.87 36.31 5.83
C ARG A 125 14.07 34.95 6.47
N ILE A 126 15.22 34.72 7.12
CA ILE A 126 15.46 33.51 7.90
C ILE A 126 14.44 33.41 9.04
N ALA A 127 14.16 34.51 9.74
CA ALA A 127 13.13 34.55 10.78
C ALA A 127 11.72 34.21 10.24
N ALA A 128 11.37 34.65 9.03
CA ALA A 128 10.08 34.33 8.41
C ALA A 128 9.95 32.83 8.04
N ILE A 129 11.03 32.23 7.52
CA ILE A 129 11.06 30.79 7.18
C ILE A 129 10.99 29.95 8.45
N VAL A 130 11.77 30.29 9.48
CA VAL A 130 11.74 29.60 10.79
C VAL A 130 10.36 29.73 11.43
N LYS A 131 9.72 30.90 11.36
CA LYS A 131 8.37 31.12 11.91
C LYS A 131 7.33 30.24 11.19
N ASN A 132 7.36 30.18 9.85
CA ASN A 132 6.47 29.32 9.10
C ASN A 132 6.75 27.83 9.35
N HIS A 133 8.01 27.44 9.51
CA HIS A 133 8.39 26.06 9.82
C HIS A 133 7.93 25.64 11.22
N VAL A 134 8.06 26.52 12.22
CA VAL A 134 7.55 26.29 13.58
C VAL A 134 6.03 26.22 13.62
N GLN A 135 5.35 27.00 12.77
CA GLN A 135 3.88 27.02 12.70
C GLN A 135 3.28 25.80 11.98
N VAL A 136 4.05 25.15 11.11
CA VAL A 136 3.66 23.88 10.45
C VAL A 136 4.00 22.66 11.32
N VAL A 137 5.02 22.77 12.18
CA VAL A 137 5.47 21.70 13.09
C VAL A 137 4.65 21.64 14.39
N ARG A 138 3.91 22.70 14.73
CA ARG A 138 2.96 22.73 15.85
C ARG A 138 1.56 22.37 15.41
#